data_AF-A0A6L2PFA5-F1
#
_entry.id   AF-A0A6L2PFA5-F1
#
_cell.length_a   1.000
_cell.length_b   1.000
_cell.length_c   1.000
_cell.angle_alpha   90.00
_cell.angle_beta   90.00
_cell.angle_gamma   90.00
#
_symmetry.space_group_name_H-M   'P 1'
#
loop_
_entity.id
_entity.type
_entity.pdbx_description
1 polymer ?
#
loop_
_entity_poly.entity_id
_entity_poly.type
_entity_poly.pdbx_seq_one_letter_code
_entity_poly.pdbx_strand_id
1 'polypeptide(L)'
;MGLVLAEPTRLVPLDGLDIVDEHCLYLCCPYMGELKLCLSVGMASSCKTVKHITPISASLNKPSAAKQIQLQLEESFFHGQPASTRKTVEYVAERVASCCVKHMCNKLLPSIKQQGAADVAQLFSASSIVTAASGDSEGAVKQLKESLLTEATSIADRCCGNFRLQCDVREYCKNRCKLALPFLLADDVLEPVCTMCAQIAARFSQERVNTWIHSHITPGLFMKDFQLDIEKAFRNVGKLDHKNESICKSSHVVPSGGRSVKHLDVTESPARAIMRIQSMMWGLLSRGNSTVSEEQVVATLGIIQGTLCNRTDLIPSAERLLPSLVLDVALLLVAHHPDMMMTMRLKEQFVSVWRICEDCDTLAHLLCPRNVLLLSQSRHAAAKVWMCLAGLLAHLLSCGVLQPDSLEQQCVALLQNTWPQGILNLIALCIREVMRLYRGPGG
;
A
#
# COMPACT_ATOMS: atom_id res chain seq x y z
N MET A 1 94.32 26.47 17.06
CA MET A 1 94.57 27.17 15.78
C MET A 1 94.43 26.12 14.69
N GLY A 2 93.34 26.14 13.92
CA GLY A 2 93.37 26.46 12.48
C GLY A 2 94.28 25.51 11.70
N LEU A 3 93.90 24.82 10.62
CA LEU A 3 92.91 25.09 9.60
C LEU A 3 93.05 23.94 8.57
N VAL A 4 91.96 23.66 7.84
CA VAL A 4 91.88 22.93 6.57
C VAL A 4 92.17 21.42 6.60
N LEU A 5 91.09 20.64 6.68
CA LEU A 5 90.99 19.34 6.01
C LEU A 5 89.73 19.35 5.14
N ALA A 6 89.92 18.91 3.90
CA ALA A 6 89.11 19.06 2.70
C ALA A 6 87.59 18.81 2.85
N GLU A 7 86.82 19.55 2.06
CA GLU A 7 85.39 19.29 1.82
C GLU A 7 85.16 17.83 1.37
N PRO A 8 84.25 17.08 2.00
CA PRO A 8 83.74 15.85 1.43
C PRO A 8 82.72 16.19 0.33
N THR A 9 82.95 15.62 -0.84
CA THR A 9 82.06 15.59 -2.01
C THR A 9 80.60 15.41 -1.57
N ARG A 10 79.75 16.39 -1.89
CA ARG A 10 78.31 16.26 -1.72
C ARG A 10 77.82 15.10 -2.60
N LEU A 11 77.47 14.00 -1.96
CA LEU A 11 76.75 12.88 -2.58
C LEU A 11 75.44 13.43 -3.12
N VAL A 12 75.31 13.48 -4.45
CA VAL A 12 74.04 13.78 -5.11
C VAL A 12 73.08 12.63 -4.78
N PRO A 13 71.87 12.90 -4.25
CA PRO A 13 70.89 11.85 -4.02
C PRO A 13 70.58 11.13 -5.34
N LEU A 14 70.41 9.81 -5.29
CA LEU A 14 70.15 8.98 -6.49
C LEU A 14 68.99 9.52 -7.33
N ASP A 15 68.01 10.14 -6.66
CA ASP A 15 66.82 10.75 -7.29
C ASP A 15 67.14 11.98 -8.16
N GLY A 16 68.34 12.55 -8.05
CA GLY A 16 68.82 13.66 -8.88
C GLY A 16 69.70 13.22 -10.05
N LEU A 17 69.96 11.92 -10.20
CA LEU A 17 70.63 11.35 -11.36
C LEU A 17 69.53 10.89 -12.33
N ASP A 18 69.52 11.43 -13.54
CA ASP A 18 68.55 11.14 -14.62
C ASP A 18 68.78 9.74 -15.22
N ILE A 19 68.87 8.73 -14.35
CA ILE A 19 69.16 7.32 -14.65
C ILE A 19 67.87 6.54 -14.88
N VAL A 20 66.77 6.99 -14.27
CA VAL A 20 65.45 6.37 -14.43
C VAL A 20 64.70 7.10 -15.53
N ASP A 21 64.88 6.64 -16.76
CA ASP A 21 64.07 7.11 -17.89
C ASP A 21 62.69 6.42 -17.91
N GLU A 22 61.73 7.00 -18.66
CA GLU A 22 60.39 6.42 -18.85
C GLU A 22 60.48 4.96 -19.37
N HIS A 23 61.52 4.65 -20.14
CA HIS A 23 61.75 3.33 -20.69
C HIS A 23 62.11 2.30 -19.60
N CYS A 24 62.97 2.64 -18.64
CA CYS A 24 63.31 1.82 -17.48
C CYS A 24 62.10 1.51 -16.61
N LEU A 25 61.18 2.47 -16.42
CA LEU A 25 59.94 2.23 -15.68
C LEU A 25 59.04 1.19 -16.37
N TYR A 26 58.88 1.27 -17.69
CA TYR A 26 58.10 0.29 -18.44
C TYR A 26 58.78 -1.08 -18.57
N LEU A 27 60.12 -1.12 -18.58
CA LEU A 27 60.92 -2.36 -18.52
C LEU A 27 60.78 -3.08 -17.18
N CYS A 28 60.86 -2.35 -16.07
CA CYS A 28 60.77 -2.93 -14.73
C CYS A 28 59.33 -3.23 -14.29
N CYS A 29 58.33 -2.56 -14.88
CA CYS A 29 56.91 -2.77 -14.60
C CYS A 29 56.12 -2.93 -15.90
N PRO A 30 56.10 -4.14 -16.50
CA PRO A 30 55.41 -4.38 -17.78
C PRO A 30 53.90 -4.09 -17.73
N TYR A 31 53.27 -4.10 -16.55
CA TYR A 31 51.83 -3.80 -16.37
C TYR A 31 51.50 -2.31 -16.25
N MET A 32 52.49 -1.41 -16.20
CA MET A 32 52.23 0.03 -16.12
C MET A 32 51.51 0.58 -17.38
N GLY A 33 51.70 -0.08 -18.53
CA GLY A 33 51.00 0.27 -19.76
C GLY A 33 49.49 0.06 -19.64
N GLU A 34 49.08 -1.00 -18.93
CA GLU A 34 47.67 -1.30 -18.67
C GLU A 34 47.06 -0.33 -17.67
N LEU A 35 47.84 0.13 -16.68
CA LEU A 35 47.40 1.15 -15.73
C LEU A 35 47.10 2.49 -16.42
N LYS A 36 47.95 2.89 -17.39
CA LYS A 36 47.71 4.07 -18.24
C LYS A 36 46.43 3.90 -19.08
N LEU A 37 46.16 2.69 -19.56
CA LEU A 37 44.92 2.35 -20.25
C LEU A 37 43.71 2.53 -19.33
N CYS A 38 43.73 1.94 -18.13
CA CYS A 38 42.66 2.03 -17.13
C CYS A 38 42.40 3.47 -16.66
N LEU A 39 43.44 4.29 -16.49
CA LEU A 39 43.31 5.69 -16.10
C LEU A 39 42.81 6.56 -17.26
N SER A 40 43.13 6.22 -18.51
CA SER A 40 42.64 6.94 -19.70
C SER A 40 41.13 6.76 -19.97
N VAL A 41 40.51 5.71 -19.39
CA VAL A 41 39.06 5.42 -19.51
C VAL A 41 38.19 6.54 -18.94
N GLY A 42 38.74 7.41 -18.08
CA GLY A 42 38.00 8.55 -17.50
C GLY A 42 38.09 9.87 -18.27
N MET A 43 38.96 10.02 -19.29
CA MET A 43 39.31 11.35 -19.83
C MET A 43 39.31 11.49 -21.36
N ALA A 44 38.86 10.51 -22.15
CA ALA A 44 38.87 10.61 -23.62
C ALA A 44 37.47 10.57 -24.26
N SER A 45 37.15 11.63 -24.98
CA SER A 45 35.91 11.90 -25.73
C SER A 45 35.86 11.27 -27.14
N SER A 46 36.46 10.10 -27.38
CA SER A 46 36.36 9.46 -28.71
C SER A 46 36.28 7.92 -28.67
N CYS A 47 35.07 7.44 -29.01
CA CYS A 47 34.77 6.28 -29.84
C CYS A 47 35.66 5.02 -29.69
N LYS A 48 35.23 4.11 -28.81
CA LYS A 48 35.06 2.66 -29.06
C LYS A 48 34.20 2.14 -27.90
N THR A 49 33.01 1.61 -28.20
CA THR A 49 32.06 1.11 -27.20
C THR A 49 32.63 -0.08 -26.44
N VAL A 50 33.31 0.19 -25.33
CA VAL A 50 33.65 -0.81 -24.32
C VAL A 50 32.34 -1.24 -23.68
N LYS A 51 31.95 -2.51 -23.87
CA LYS A 51 30.76 -3.07 -23.23
C LYS A 51 30.98 -2.98 -21.72
N HIS A 52 30.22 -2.12 -21.07
CA HIS A 52 30.16 -1.99 -19.62
C HIS A 52 29.83 -3.38 -19.04
N ILE A 53 30.82 -4.09 -18.51
CA ILE A 53 30.56 -5.27 -17.68
C ILE A 53 30.19 -4.70 -16.32
N THR A 54 28.90 -4.63 -16.03
CA THR A 54 28.42 -4.38 -14.68
C THR A 54 28.96 -5.51 -13.79
N PRO A 55 29.78 -5.24 -12.77
CA PRO A 55 30.17 -6.29 -11.84
C PRO A 55 28.91 -6.72 -11.10
N ILE A 56 28.46 -7.95 -11.36
CA ILE A 56 27.36 -8.56 -10.63
C ILE A 56 27.92 -8.83 -9.23
N SER A 57 27.33 -8.20 -8.21
CA SER A 57 27.70 -8.42 -6.81
C SER A 57 27.70 -9.91 -6.51
N ALA A 58 28.88 -10.45 -6.19
CA ALA A 58 29.06 -11.85 -5.86
C ALA A 58 28.30 -12.16 -4.57
N SER A 59 27.10 -12.75 -4.70
CA SER A 59 26.46 -13.42 -3.57
C SER A 59 27.21 -14.73 -3.28
N LEU A 60 27.48 -14.97 -2.01
CA LEU A 60 28.46 -15.93 -1.48
C LEU A 60 28.10 -17.42 -1.65
N ASN A 61 27.39 -17.81 -2.71
CA ASN A 61 27.04 -19.19 -3.01
C ASN A 61 27.58 -19.55 -4.41
N LYS A 62 28.80 -20.09 -4.48
CA LYS A 62 29.34 -20.63 -5.74
C LYS A 62 28.36 -21.70 -6.28
N PRO A 63 27.78 -21.53 -7.49
CA PRO A 63 26.99 -22.60 -8.07
C PRO A 63 27.88 -23.83 -8.24
N SER A 64 27.39 -25.01 -7.83
CA SER A 64 28.07 -26.27 -8.08
C SER A 64 28.45 -26.38 -9.57
N ALA A 65 29.60 -26.98 -9.89
CA ALA A 65 30.07 -27.16 -11.27
C ALA A 65 28.97 -27.75 -12.19
N ALA A 66 28.13 -28.64 -11.64
CA ALA A 66 26.97 -29.20 -12.34
C ALA A 66 25.90 -28.15 -12.71
N LYS A 67 25.64 -27.16 -11.85
CA LYS A 67 24.70 -26.05 -12.15
C LYS A 67 25.25 -25.13 -13.23
N GLN A 68 26.56 -24.87 -13.21
CA GLN A 68 27.19 -24.03 -14.23
C GLN A 68 27.14 -24.68 -15.61
N ILE A 69 27.41 -25.99 -15.68
CA ILE A 69 27.28 -26.76 -16.92
C ILE A 69 25.82 -26.75 -17.41
N GLN A 70 24.85 -26.92 -16.51
CA GLN A 70 23.43 -26.85 -16.88
C GLN A 70 23.04 -25.49 -17.47
N LEU A 71 23.50 -24.37 -16.88
CA LEU A 71 23.25 -23.03 -17.40
C LEU A 71 23.84 -22.83 -18.80
N GLN A 72 25.05 -23.34 -19.04
CA GLN A 72 25.69 -23.28 -20.37
C GLN A 72 24.92 -24.09 -21.42
N LEU A 73 24.38 -25.25 -21.04
CA LEU A 73 23.54 -26.07 -21.93
C LEU A 73 22.21 -25.37 -22.24
N GLU A 74 21.59 -24.74 -21.25
CA GLU A 74 20.35 -23.97 -21.45
C GLU A 74 20.59 -22.74 -22.33
N GLU A 75 21.71 -22.02 -22.15
CA GLU A 75 22.11 -20.94 -23.03
C GLU A 75 22.35 -21.44 -24.46
N SER A 76 23.11 -22.52 -24.63
CA SER A 76 23.37 -23.13 -25.94
C SER A 76 22.08 -23.57 -26.63
N PHE A 77 21.11 -24.09 -25.87
CA PHE A 77 19.78 -24.44 -26.37
C PHE A 77 19.04 -23.21 -26.91
N PHE A 78 19.04 -22.08 -26.20
CA PHE A 78 18.38 -20.86 -26.69
C PHE A 78 19.11 -20.17 -27.85
N HIS A 79 20.41 -20.41 -28.04
CA HIS A 79 21.12 -19.94 -29.25
C HIS A 79 20.61 -20.66 -30.52
N GLY A 80 20.10 -21.89 -30.38
CA GLY A 80 19.49 -22.65 -31.47
C GLY A 80 18.00 -22.39 -31.69
N GLN A 81 17.37 -21.46 -30.94
CA GLN A 81 15.93 -21.21 -30.97
C GLN A 81 15.61 -19.74 -31.28
N PRO A 82 14.42 -19.42 -31.82
CA PRO A 82 13.99 -18.05 -32.02
C PRO A 82 13.97 -17.24 -30.72
N ALA A 83 14.32 -15.96 -30.79
CA ALA A 83 14.28 -15.05 -29.64
C ALA A 83 12.87 -14.92 -29.01
N SER A 84 11.82 -15.15 -29.79
CA SER A 84 10.43 -15.22 -29.31
C SER A 84 10.23 -16.36 -28.31
N THR A 85 10.74 -17.56 -28.59
CA THR A 85 10.66 -18.73 -27.70
C THR A 85 11.28 -18.45 -26.33
N ARG A 86 12.46 -17.80 -26.32
CA ARG A 86 13.12 -17.40 -25.07
C ARG A 86 12.27 -16.42 -24.26
N LYS A 87 11.73 -15.38 -24.91
CA LYS A 87 10.85 -14.40 -24.25
C LYS A 87 9.59 -15.05 -23.69
N THR A 88 8.98 -15.99 -24.42
CA THR A 88 7.80 -16.72 -23.96
C THR A 88 8.12 -17.57 -22.73
N VAL A 89 9.25 -18.28 -22.73
CA VAL A 89 9.71 -19.07 -21.56
C VAL A 89 9.95 -18.17 -20.34
N GLU A 90 10.63 -17.03 -20.53
CA GLU A 90 10.87 -16.07 -19.45
C GLU A 90 9.56 -15.49 -18.90
N TYR A 91 8.62 -15.14 -19.78
CA TYR A 91 7.30 -14.64 -19.39
C TYR A 91 6.49 -15.69 -18.62
N VAL A 92 6.42 -16.93 -19.12
CA VAL A 92 5.73 -18.02 -18.42
C VAL A 92 6.36 -18.24 -17.04
N ALA A 93 7.69 -18.24 -16.95
CA ALA A 93 8.37 -18.41 -15.68
C ALA A 93 8.02 -17.30 -14.67
N GLU A 94 7.95 -16.04 -15.11
CA GLU A 94 7.58 -14.91 -14.26
C GLU A 94 6.12 -15.00 -13.77
N ARG A 95 5.19 -15.38 -14.65
CA ARG A 95 3.77 -15.53 -14.32
C ARG A 95 3.55 -16.72 -13.38
N VAL A 96 4.18 -17.85 -13.64
CA VAL A 96 4.08 -19.05 -12.79
C VAL A 96 4.68 -18.78 -11.41
N ALA A 97 5.83 -18.10 -11.33
CA ALA A 97 6.42 -17.69 -10.05
C ALA A 97 5.47 -16.78 -9.26
N SER A 98 4.87 -15.78 -9.91
CA SER A 98 3.89 -14.87 -9.27
C SER A 98 2.65 -15.61 -8.76
N CYS A 99 2.12 -16.56 -9.53
CA CYS A 99 0.99 -17.40 -9.14
C CYS A 99 1.33 -18.32 -7.97
N CYS A 100 2.54 -18.90 -7.96
CA CYS A 100 3.03 -19.72 -6.85
C CYS A 100 3.12 -18.90 -5.55
N VAL A 101 3.72 -17.71 -5.61
CA VAL A 101 3.79 -16.79 -4.45
C VAL A 101 2.39 -16.42 -3.93
N LYS A 102 1.45 -16.09 -4.81
CA LYS A 102 0.05 -15.81 -4.42
C LYS A 102 -0.61 -17.02 -3.77
N HIS A 103 -0.40 -18.21 -4.31
CA HIS A 103 -0.93 -19.45 -3.73
C HIS A 103 -0.38 -19.69 -2.33
N MET A 104 0.92 -19.50 -2.13
CA MET A 104 1.57 -19.63 -0.84
C MET A 104 1.06 -18.60 0.18
N CYS A 105 0.95 -17.34 -0.22
CA CYS A 105 0.46 -16.26 0.66
C CYS A 105 -1.00 -16.46 1.07
N ASN A 106 -1.85 -17.01 0.19
CA ASN A 106 -3.27 -17.17 0.46
C ASN A 106 -3.62 -18.49 1.15
N LYS A 107 -2.82 -19.55 0.97
CA LYS A 107 -3.12 -20.88 1.53
C LYS A 107 -2.20 -21.30 2.67
N LEU A 108 -0.88 -21.12 2.52
CA LEU A 108 0.10 -21.64 3.48
C LEU A 108 0.39 -20.64 4.59
N LEU A 109 0.54 -19.36 4.24
CA LEU A 109 0.89 -18.31 5.19
C LEU A 109 -0.15 -18.14 6.33
N PRO A 110 -1.47 -18.17 6.08
CA PRO A 110 -2.46 -18.02 7.15
C PRO A 110 -2.44 -19.19 8.14
N SER A 111 -2.30 -20.43 7.64
CA SER A 111 -2.22 -21.63 8.46
C SER A 111 -0.99 -21.60 9.39
N ILE A 112 0.16 -21.19 8.86
CA ILE A 112 1.41 -21.10 9.62
C ILE A 112 1.38 -19.95 10.64
N LYS A 113 0.77 -18.81 10.28
CA LYS A 113 0.53 -17.71 11.23
C LYS A 113 -0.38 -18.14 12.38
N GLN A 114 -1.44 -18.90 12.08
CA GLN A 114 -2.37 -19.39 13.11
C GLN A 114 -1.71 -20.40 14.06
N GLN A 115 -0.88 -21.30 13.54
CA GLN A 115 -0.09 -22.21 14.38
C GLN A 115 0.91 -21.44 15.25
N GLY A 116 1.61 -20.46 14.69
CA GLY A 116 2.53 -19.61 15.44
C GLY A 116 1.83 -18.82 16.56
N ALA A 117 0.63 -18.29 16.29
CA ALA A 117 -0.18 -17.60 17.29
C ALA A 117 -0.66 -18.56 18.40
N ALA A 118 -0.99 -19.81 18.07
CA ALA A 118 -1.37 -20.84 19.04
C ALA A 118 -0.18 -21.23 19.94
N ASP A 119 1.01 -21.43 19.35
CA ASP A 119 2.25 -21.71 20.09
C ASP A 119 2.59 -20.55 21.06
N VAL A 120 2.45 -19.30 20.60
CA VAL A 120 2.65 -18.10 21.44
C VAL A 120 1.60 -18.01 22.55
N ALA A 121 0.33 -18.31 22.28
CA ALA A 121 -0.73 -18.34 23.29
C ALA A 121 -0.49 -19.43 24.35
N GLN A 122 0.05 -20.59 23.95
CA GLN A 122 0.44 -21.64 24.89
C GLN A 122 1.61 -21.20 25.78
N LEU A 123 2.63 -20.53 25.21
CA LEU A 123 3.71 -19.93 26.01
C LEU A 123 3.19 -18.93 27.04
N PHE A 124 2.19 -18.12 26.68
CA PHE A 124 1.53 -17.21 27.61
C PHE A 124 0.84 -17.92 28.76
N SER A 125 0.10 -18.99 28.48
CA SER A 125 -0.57 -19.77 29.52
C SER A 125 0.42 -20.41 30.50
N ALA A 126 1.56 -20.92 30.00
CA ALA A 126 2.62 -21.48 30.82
C ALA A 126 3.36 -20.41 31.65
N SER A 127 3.58 -19.22 31.08
CA SER A 127 4.30 -18.12 31.74
C SER A 127 3.44 -17.36 32.75
N SER A 128 2.12 -17.28 32.54
CA SER A 128 1.17 -16.66 33.48
C SER A 128 1.13 -17.41 34.81
N ILE A 129 1.30 -18.74 34.78
CA ILE A 129 1.40 -19.61 35.98
C ILE A 129 2.64 -19.27 36.81
N VAL A 130 3.73 -18.80 36.17
CA VAL A 130 4.97 -18.39 36.86
C VAL A 130 4.81 -17.03 37.56
N THR A 131 4.11 -16.08 36.95
CA THR A 131 3.82 -14.76 37.56
C THR A 131 2.86 -14.82 38.75
N ALA A 132 1.95 -15.81 38.80
CA ALA A 132 1.09 -16.00 39.97
C ALA A 132 1.85 -16.48 41.23
N ALA A 133 3.06 -17.00 41.06
CA ALA A 133 3.88 -17.53 42.15
C ALA A 133 4.91 -16.53 42.71
N SER A 134 5.13 -15.38 42.06
CA SER A 134 6.14 -14.40 42.48
C SER A 134 5.56 -13.00 42.47
N GLY A 135 5.02 -12.61 43.63
CA GLY A 135 4.60 -11.25 43.89
C GLY A 135 5.77 -10.27 43.76
N ASP A 136 5.50 -9.18 43.04
CA ASP A 136 6.16 -7.88 43.13
C ASP A 136 7.61 -7.77 42.61
N SER A 137 7.76 -7.43 41.32
CA SER A 137 8.81 -6.50 40.86
C SER A 137 8.60 -6.13 39.38
N GLU A 138 8.53 -4.84 39.09
CA GLU A 138 8.50 -4.26 37.73
C GLU A 138 9.69 -4.70 36.86
N GLY A 139 10.79 -5.14 37.47
CA GLY A 139 11.95 -5.75 36.80
C GLY A 139 11.69 -7.17 36.27
N ALA A 140 10.88 -7.97 36.98
CA ALA A 140 10.52 -9.33 36.56
C ALA A 140 9.61 -9.32 35.32
N VAL A 141 8.75 -8.30 35.19
CA VAL A 141 7.90 -8.09 33.99
C VAL A 141 8.74 -7.76 32.76
N LYS A 142 9.81 -6.95 32.92
CA LYS A 142 10.74 -6.62 31.82
C LYS A 142 11.58 -7.84 31.41
N GLN A 143 12.12 -8.59 32.37
CA GLN A 143 12.89 -9.81 32.07
C GLN A 143 12.01 -10.91 31.46
N LEU A 144 10.76 -11.06 31.90
CA LEU A 144 9.80 -11.98 31.31
C LEU A 144 9.44 -11.56 29.88
N LYS A 145 9.29 -10.26 29.61
CA LYS A 145 9.06 -9.72 28.26
C LYS A 145 10.24 -10.00 27.33
N GLU A 146 11.47 -9.86 27.81
CA GLU A 146 12.69 -10.18 27.05
C GLU A 146 12.84 -11.69 26.80
N SER A 147 12.55 -12.53 27.80
CA SER A 147 12.55 -13.99 27.64
C SER A 147 11.47 -14.46 26.66
N LEU A 148 10.26 -13.89 26.74
CA LEU A 148 9.15 -14.19 25.82
C LEU A 148 9.44 -13.70 24.39
N LEU A 149 10.14 -12.57 24.24
CA LEU A 149 10.55 -12.07 22.92
C LEU A 149 11.61 -12.96 22.28
N THR A 150 12.51 -13.53 23.10
CA THR A 150 13.54 -14.48 22.65
C THR A 150 12.89 -15.80 22.20
N GLU A 151 11.94 -16.32 22.98
CA GLU A 151 11.16 -17.53 22.61
C GLU A 151 10.24 -17.28 21.41
N ALA A 152 9.63 -16.10 21.29
CA ALA A 152 8.84 -15.72 20.12
C ALA A 152 9.71 -15.64 18.85
N THR A 153 10.98 -15.26 18.98
CA THR A 153 11.95 -15.28 17.87
C THR A 153 12.27 -16.72 17.45
N SER A 154 12.46 -17.63 18.41
CA SER A 154 12.64 -19.06 18.17
C SER A 154 11.40 -19.69 17.49
N ILE A 155 10.19 -19.31 17.90
CA ILE A 155 8.94 -19.72 17.22
C ILE A 155 8.85 -19.14 15.81
N ALA A 156 9.22 -17.87 15.62
CA ALA A 156 9.24 -17.25 14.29
C ALA A 156 10.22 -17.97 13.35
N ASP A 157 11.40 -18.37 13.83
CA ASP A 157 12.37 -19.17 13.07
C ASP A 157 11.83 -20.56 12.75
N ARG A 158 11.17 -21.22 13.70
CA ARG A 158 10.51 -22.52 13.49
C ARG A 158 9.36 -22.43 12.46
N CYS A 159 8.55 -21.37 12.52
CA CYS A 159 7.51 -21.08 11.54
C CYS A 159 8.10 -20.84 10.14
N CYS A 160 9.23 -20.14 10.04
CA CYS A 160 9.95 -19.97 8.78
C CYS A 160 10.49 -21.30 8.23
N GLY A 161 11.02 -22.18 9.11
CA GLY A 161 11.46 -23.52 8.74
C GLY A 161 10.31 -24.42 8.24
N ASN A 162 9.20 -24.43 8.97
CA ASN A 162 7.98 -25.16 8.60
C ASN A 162 7.38 -24.67 7.27
N PHE A 163 7.40 -23.35 7.03
CA PHE A 163 6.98 -22.77 5.76
C PHE A 163 7.83 -23.26 4.59
N ARG A 164 9.15 -23.40 4.79
CA ARG A 164 10.07 -23.90 3.75
C ARG A 164 9.89 -25.41 3.48
N LEU A 165 9.54 -26.19 4.51
CA LEU A 165 9.32 -27.64 4.38
C LEU A 165 7.97 -27.99 3.75
N GLN A 166 6.91 -27.23 4.05
CA GLN A 166 5.56 -27.48 3.51
C GLN A 166 5.36 -26.93 2.09
N CYS A 167 6.32 -26.17 1.56
CA CYS A 167 6.19 -25.55 0.26
C CYS A 167 6.74 -26.44 -0.85
N ASP A 168 5.86 -27.16 -1.54
CA ASP A 168 6.24 -27.88 -2.77
C ASP A 168 6.25 -26.95 -3.99
N VAL A 169 7.27 -26.07 -4.02
CA VAL A 169 7.51 -25.15 -5.14
C VAL A 169 7.82 -25.92 -6.43
N ARG A 170 8.47 -27.09 -6.32
CA ARG A 170 9.00 -27.84 -7.45
C ARG A 170 7.87 -28.47 -8.27
N GLU A 171 6.96 -29.18 -7.61
CA GLU A 171 5.86 -29.84 -8.32
C GLU A 171 4.88 -28.81 -8.89
N TYR A 172 4.56 -27.76 -8.11
CA TYR A 172 3.67 -26.69 -8.54
C TYR A 172 4.17 -25.99 -9.82
N CYS A 173 5.45 -25.60 -9.85
CA CYS A 173 6.04 -24.93 -11.01
C CYS A 173 6.14 -25.86 -12.22
N LYS A 174 6.49 -27.14 -12.01
CA LYS A 174 6.60 -28.13 -13.10
C LYS A 174 5.26 -28.38 -13.77
N ASN A 175 4.20 -28.59 -12.98
CA ASN A 175 2.86 -28.86 -13.53
C ASN A 175 2.30 -27.65 -14.28
N ARG A 176 2.46 -26.44 -13.73
CA ARG A 176 1.97 -25.21 -14.38
C ARG A 176 2.74 -24.86 -15.66
N CYS A 177 4.06 -25.03 -15.68
CA CYS A 177 4.86 -24.77 -16.89
C CYS A 177 4.58 -25.77 -18.00
N LYS A 178 4.41 -27.06 -17.67
CA LYS A 178 4.02 -28.10 -18.63
C LYS A 178 2.67 -27.83 -19.28
N LEU A 179 1.72 -27.26 -18.56
CA LEU A 179 0.40 -26.91 -19.10
C LEU A 179 0.43 -25.61 -19.90
N ALA A 180 1.20 -24.61 -19.47
CA ALA A 180 1.14 -23.27 -20.08
C ALA A 180 1.92 -23.13 -21.39
N LEU A 181 3.08 -23.80 -21.49
CA LEU A 181 3.97 -23.62 -22.65
C LEU A 181 3.45 -24.19 -23.98
N PRO A 182 2.80 -25.36 -24.02
CA PRO A 182 2.24 -25.88 -25.27
C PRO A 182 1.24 -24.95 -25.95
N PHE A 183 0.52 -24.11 -25.19
CA PHE A 183 -0.46 -23.17 -25.74
C PHE A 183 0.14 -21.81 -26.14
N LEU A 184 1.38 -21.52 -25.73
CA LEU A 184 2.01 -20.21 -25.92
C LEU A 184 3.18 -20.25 -26.91
N LEU A 185 3.68 -21.46 -27.22
CA LEU A 185 4.65 -21.68 -28.29
C LEU A 185 3.91 -21.84 -29.62
N ALA A 186 4.63 -21.63 -30.72
CA ALA A 186 4.07 -21.78 -32.06
C ALA A 186 3.82 -23.27 -32.39
N ASP A 187 2.83 -23.53 -33.26
CA ASP A 187 2.38 -24.89 -33.61
C ASP A 187 3.45 -25.74 -34.33
N ASP A 188 4.53 -25.12 -34.81
CA ASP A 188 5.64 -25.74 -35.52
C ASP A 188 6.75 -26.27 -34.58
N VAL A 189 6.61 -26.08 -33.26
CA VAL A 189 7.61 -26.51 -32.28
C VAL A 189 7.49 -28.00 -31.96
N LEU A 190 8.59 -28.73 -32.15
CA LEU A 190 8.69 -30.16 -31.81
C LEU A 190 8.44 -30.42 -30.30
N GLU A 191 7.74 -31.50 -29.97
CA GLU A 191 7.40 -31.89 -28.59
C GLU A 191 8.61 -31.97 -27.62
N PRO A 192 9.81 -32.46 -28.04
CA PRO A 192 11.00 -32.43 -27.19
C PRO A 192 11.48 -31.01 -26.85
N VAL A 193 11.34 -30.07 -27.77
CA VAL A 193 11.71 -28.65 -27.58
C VAL A 193 10.73 -27.99 -26.60
N CYS A 194 9.43 -28.26 -26.74
CA CYS A 194 8.42 -27.79 -25.80
C CYS A 194 8.67 -28.36 -24.38
N THR A 195 9.03 -29.64 -24.28
CA THR A 195 9.36 -30.29 -23.01
C THR A 195 10.59 -29.65 -22.35
N MET A 196 11.64 -29.37 -23.14
CA MET A 196 12.84 -28.70 -22.65
C MET A 196 12.53 -27.27 -22.18
N CYS A 197 11.78 -26.49 -22.97
CA CYS A 197 11.28 -25.16 -22.58
C CYS A 197 10.50 -25.21 -21.26
N ALA A 198 9.66 -26.23 -21.06
CA ALA A 198 8.89 -26.40 -19.82
C ALA A 198 9.75 -26.73 -18.60
N GLN A 199 10.81 -27.51 -18.78
CA GLN A 199 11.78 -27.80 -17.73
C GLN A 199 12.58 -26.54 -17.34
N ILE A 200 13.03 -25.78 -18.33
CA ILE A 200 13.76 -24.52 -18.11
C ILE A 200 12.85 -23.49 -17.43
N ALA A 201 11.62 -23.29 -17.91
CA ALA A 201 10.65 -22.39 -17.28
C ALA A 201 10.34 -22.80 -15.83
N ALA A 202 10.20 -24.10 -15.57
CA ALA A 202 9.97 -24.60 -14.23
C ALA A 202 11.16 -24.33 -13.30
N ARG A 203 12.40 -24.44 -13.80
CA ARG A 203 13.62 -24.09 -13.05
C ARG A 203 13.67 -22.59 -12.76
N PHE A 204 13.47 -21.74 -13.76
CA PHE A 204 13.45 -20.28 -13.60
C PHE A 204 12.38 -19.84 -12.60
N SER A 205 11.20 -20.46 -12.65
CA SER A 205 10.11 -20.21 -11.71
C SER A 205 10.51 -20.60 -10.29
N GLN A 206 11.09 -21.79 -10.11
CA GLN A 206 11.55 -22.27 -8.81
C GLN A 206 12.62 -21.36 -8.21
N GLU A 207 13.60 -20.92 -8.99
CA GLU A 207 14.64 -20.02 -8.50
C GLU A 207 14.09 -18.66 -8.09
N ARG A 208 13.16 -18.10 -8.87
CA ARG A 208 12.48 -16.85 -8.51
C ARG A 208 11.66 -16.98 -7.23
N VAL A 209 10.87 -18.06 -7.10
CA VAL A 209 10.09 -18.30 -5.88
C VAL A 209 11.01 -18.54 -4.69
N ASN A 210 12.08 -19.32 -4.85
CA ASN A 210 13.06 -19.53 -3.77
C ASN A 210 13.74 -18.22 -3.36
N THR A 211 14.17 -17.40 -4.32
CA THR A 211 14.74 -16.06 -4.04
C THR A 211 13.74 -15.19 -3.29
N TRP A 212 12.47 -15.22 -3.69
CA TRP A 212 11.39 -14.53 -3.01
C TRP A 212 11.20 -15.03 -1.57
N ILE A 213 11.15 -16.35 -1.35
CA ILE A 213 11.03 -16.96 -0.01
C ILE A 213 12.17 -16.48 0.89
N HIS A 214 13.41 -16.52 0.41
CA HIS A 214 14.57 -16.12 1.21
C HIS A 214 14.57 -14.60 1.52
N SER A 215 13.99 -13.78 0.65
CA SER A 215 13.96 -12.32 0.82
C SER A 215 12.75 -11.81 1.62
N HIS A 216 11.59 -12.47 1.52
CA HIS A 216 10.33 -11.97 2.05
C HIS A 216 9.83 -12.76 3.27
N ILE A 217 10.18 -14.05 3.38
CA ILE A 217 9.85 -14.87 4.55
C ILE A 217 11.00 -14.75 5.55
N THR A 218 11.02 -13.60 6.21
CA THR A 218 11.95 -13.30 7.30
C THR A 218 11.26 -13.45 8.65
N PRO A 219 11.99 -13.75 9.74
CA PRO A 219 11.42 -13.81 11.09
C PRO A 219 10.69 -12.52 11.47
N GLY A 220 11.14 -11.37 10.93
CA GLY A 220 10.49 -10.07 11.09
C GLY A 220 9.03 -10.00 10.60
N LEU A 221 8.63 -10.85 9.66
CA LEU A 221 7.24 -10.93 9.18
C LEU A 221 6.29 -11.44 10.27
N PHE A 222 6.76 -12.37 11.11
CA PHE A 222 5.97 -12.97 12.19
C PHE A 222 6.17 -12.24 13.51
N MET A 223 7.38 -11.70 13.75
CA MET A 223 7.70 -10.98 14.98
C MET A 223 6.82 -9.75 15.21
N LYS A 224 6.39 -9.03 14.16
CA LYS A 224 5.46 -7.90 14.33
C LYS A 224 4.09 -8.36 14.83
N ASP A 225 3.58 -9.46 14.28
CA ASP A 225 2.30 -10.03 14.70
C ASP A 225 2.41 -10.57 16.15
N PHE A 226 3.50 -11.28 16.47
CA PHE A 226 3.76 -11.79 17.80
C PHE A 226 4.01 -10.70 18.85
N GLN A 227 4.72 -9.62 18.51
CA GLN A 227 4.92 -8.47 19.41
C GLN A 227 3.59 -7.81 19.77
N LEU A 228 2.70 -7.61 18.80
CA LEU A 228 1.37 -7.06 19.05
C LEU A 228 0.54 -7.97 19.96
N ASP A 229 0.64 -9.29 19.77
CA ASP A 229 -0.06 -10.26 20.61
C ASP A 229 0.55 -10.35 22.01
N ILE A 230 1.87 -10.23 22.14
CA ILE A 230 2.58 -10.13 23.42
C ILE A 230 2.10 -8.88 24.19
N GLU A 231 2.08 -7.71 23.55
CA GLU A 231 1.62 -6.49 24.20
C GLU A 231 0.13 -6.51 24.57
N LYS A 232 -0.73 -7.16 23.77
CA LYS A 232 -2.13 -7.38 24.13
C LYS A 232 -2.25 -8.28 25.37
N ALA A 233 -1.46 -9.35 25.45
CA ALA A 233 -1.46 -10.26 26.60
C ALA A 233 -1.05 -9.53 27.89
N PHE A 234 0.04 -8.75 27.86
CA PHE A 234 0.46 -7.95 29.02
C PHE A 234 -0.55 -6.85 29.40
N ARG A 235 -1.20 -6.20 28.42
CA ARG A 235 -2.29 -5.23 28.68
C ARG A 235 -3.54 -5.87 29.30
N ASN A 236 -3.76 -7.16 29.09
CA ASN A 236 -4.87 -7.90 29.69
C ASN A 236 -4.55 -8.37 31.11
N VAL A 237 -3.30 -8.71 31.42
CA VAL A 237 -2.85 -9.03 32.78
C VAL A 237 -2.96 -7.82 33.71
N GLY A 238 -2.56 -6.63 33.27
CA GLY A 238 -2.70 -5.39 34.05
C GLY A 238 -4.15 -4.92 34.29
N LYS A 239 -5.15 -5.58 33.70
CA LYS A 239 -6.58 -5.29 33.93
C LYS A 239 -7.23 -6.23 34.94
N LEU A 240 -6.52 -7.23 35.45
CA LEU A 240 -7.06 -8.17 36.45
C LEU A 240 -7.17 -7.56 37.85
N ASP A 241 -6.45 -6.46 38.15
CA ASP A 241 -6.52 -5.81 39.47
C ASP A 241 -7.71 -4.86 39.65
N HIS A 242 -8.46 -4.52 38.59
CA HIS A 242 -9.62 -3.63 38.69
C HIS A 242 -10.87 -4.20 38.01
N LYS A 243 -11.75 -4.68 38.89
CA LYS A 243 -13.19 -4.95 38.74
C LYS A 243 -13.64 -6.31 38.18
N ASN A 244 -14.14 -7.10 39.13
CA ASN A 244 -15.49 -7.66 39.09
C ASN A 244 -16.47 -6.68 38.41
N GLU A 245 -16.75 -6.88 37.13
CA GLU A 245 -18.03 -6.51 36.51
C GLU A 245 -18.20 -7.34 35.23
N SER A 246 -19.05 -8.35 35.36
CA SER A 246 -19.51 -9.23 34.30
C SER A 246 -20.16 -8.44 33.17
N ILE A 247 -19.47 -8.31 32.02
CA ILE A 247 -20.10 -8.13 30.71
C ILE A 247 -19.30 -8.94 29.68
N CYS A 248 -19.98 -9.92 29.08
CA CYS A 248 -19.51 -10.74 27.97
C CYS A 248 -18.88 -9.87 26.86
N LYS A 249 -17.55 -9.92 26.71
CA LYS A 249 -16.85 -9.32 25.58
C LYS A 249 -16.80 -10.33 24.44
N SER A 250 -17.77 -10.26 23.55
CA SER A 250 -17.59 -10.81 22.20
C SER A 250 -16.45 -10.02 21.51
N SER A 251 -15.64 -10.76 20.78
CA SER A 251 -14.38 -10.32 20.16
C SER A 251 -14.62 -9.37 18.98
N HIS A 252 -15.23 -8.20 19.15
CA HIS A 252 -15.24 -7.11 18.15
C HIS A 252 -15.65 -5.76 18.79
N VAL A 253 -14.92 -5.29 19.79
CA VAL A 253 -15.06 -3.90 20.26
C VAL A 253 -13.74 -3.19 20.03
N VAL A 254 -13.72 -2.34 19.00
CA VAL A 254 -12.69 -1.32 18.77
C VAL A 254 -12.66 -0.42 20.01
N PRO A 255 -11.48 0.00 20.51
CA PRO A 255 -11.42 0.93 21.65
C PRO A 255 -12.29 2.14 21.34
N SER A 256 -13.33 2.35 22.15
CA SER A 256 -14.22 3.49 22.01
C SER A 256 -13.38 4.75 22.13
N GLY A 257 -13.19 5.45 21.01
CA GLY A 257 -12.76 6.83 21.02
C GLY A 257 -13.85 7.63 21.72
N GLY A 258 -13.68 7.88 23.01
CA GLY A 258 -14.24 9.02 23.77
C GLY A 258 -15.74 9.31 23.76
N ARG A 259 -16.61 8.58 23.07
CA ARG A 259 -18.03 8.93 22.97
C ARG A 259 -18.84 8.33 24.12
N SER A 260 -19.23 9.18 25.07
CA SER A 260 -20.17 8.88 26.16
C SER A 260 -21.63 8.88 25.66
N VAL A 261 -21.94 8.03 24.68
CA VAL A 261 -23.27 7.92 24.08
C VAL A 261 -23.95 6.62 24.56
N LYS A 262 -25.25 6.69 24.88
CA LYS A 262 -26.06 5.50 25.22
C LYS A 262 -26.26 4.65 23.96
N HIS A 263 -25.73 3.43 23.98
CA HIS A 263 -25.90 2.47 22.88
C HIS A 263 -27.37 2.07 22.72
N LEU A 264 -27.92 2.23 21.51
CA LEU A 264 -29.26 1.74 21.17
C LEU A 264 -29.19 0.64 20.11
N ASP A 265 -29.48 -0.60 20.53
CA ASP A 265 -29.54 -1.78 19.64
C ASP A 265 -30.68 -1.75 18.61
N VAL A 266 -31.66 -0.87 18.81
CA VAL A 266 -32.79 -0.67 17.88
C VAL A 266 -32.36 0.06 16.61
N THR A 267 -31.24 0.79 16.64
CA THR A 267 -30.74 1.55 15.48
C THR A 267 -29.91 0.67 14.54
N GLU A 268 -30.01 0.90 13.22
CA GLU A 268 -29.30 0.08 12.23
C GLU A 268 -27.77 0.17 12.42
N SER A 269 -27.09 -0.96 12.21
CA SER A 269 -25.63 -1.03 12.34
C SER A 269 -24.92 -0.16 11.29
N PRO A 270 -23.71 0.37 11.58
CA PRO A 270 -22.97 1.20 10.65
C PRO A 270 -22.74 0.56 9.28
N ALA A 271 -22.45 -0.74 9.24
CA ALA A 271 -22.29 -1.48 7.98
C ALA A 271 -23.58 -1.49 7.15
N ARG A 272 -24.74 -1.65 7.81
CA ARG A 272 -26.03 -1.68 7.12
C ARG A 272 -26.44 -0.29 6.64
N ALA A 273 -26.16 0.76 7.41
CA ALA A 273 -26.32 2.15 6.99
C ALA A 273 -25.47 2.46 5.74
N ILE A 274 -24.20 2.03 5.70
CA ILE A 274 -23.31 2.19 4.53
C ILE A 274 -23.86 1.46 3.31
N MET A 275 -24.28 0.19 3.46
CA MET A 275 -24.87 -0.56 2.34
C MET A 275 -26.16 0.09 1.83
N ARG A 276 -26.98 0.64 2.73
CA ARG A 276 -28.23 1.32 2.37
C ARG A 276 -27.98 2.57 1.54
N ILE A 277 -27.06 3.44 1.98
CA ILE A 277 -26.74 4.66 1.22
C ILE A 277 -26.10 4.33 -0.14
N GLN A 278 -25.23 3.32 -0.21
CA GLN A 278 -24.63 2.89 -1.48
C GLN A 278 -25.67 2.31 -2.46
N SER A 279 -26.61 1.51 -1.96
CA SER A 279 -27.73 1.01 -2.75
C SER A 279 -28.60 2.15 -3.31
N MET A 280 -28.85 3.18 -2.49
CA MET A 280 -29.56 4.39 -2.93
C MET A 280 -28.78 5.16 -4.00
N MET A 281 -27.46 5.35 -3.84
CA MET A 281 -26.62 5.98 -4.86
C MET A 281 -26.67 5.21 -6.18
N TRP A 282 -26.64 3.87 -6.11
CA TRP A 282 -26.81 3.02 -7.29
C TRP A 282 -28.17 3.22 -7.95
N GLY A 283 -29.23 3.34 -7.15
CA GLY A 283 -30.58 3.68 -7.64
C GLY A 283 -30.62 5.03 -8.37
N LEU A 284 -29.98 6.06 -7.80
CA LEU A 284 -29.91 7.41 -8.41
C LEU A 284 -29.10 7.44 -9.72
N LEU A 285 -28.09 6.56 -9.86
CA LEU A 285 -27.27 6.45 -11.06
C LEU A 285 -27.86 5.51 -12.12
N SER A 286 -28.66 4.53 -11.69
CA SER A 286 -29.22 3.50 -12.57
C SER A 286 -30.22 4.11 -13.54
N ARG A 287 -29.99 3.88 -14.84
CA ARG A 287 -30.79 4.43 -15.95
C ARG A 287 -32.20 3.83 -16.09
N GLY A 288 -32.65 3.01 -15.14
CA GLY A 288 -33.93 2.30 -15.17
C GLY A 288 -35.02 2.94 -14.28
N ASN A 289 -36.23 2.38 -14.32
CA ASN A 289 -37.46 2.84 -13.63
C ASN A 289 -37.41 2.89 -12.09
N SER A 290 -36.24 2.75 -11.47
CA SER A 290 -36.06 2.88 -10.02
C SER A 290 -36.13 4.35 -9.64
N THR A 291 -37.35 4.86 -9.51
CA THR A 291 -37.59 6.21 -8.99
C THR A 291 -37.31 6.20 -7.49
N VAL A 292 -36.15 6.73 -7.10
CA VAL A 292 -35.88 7.03 -5.69
C VAL A 292 -36.86 8.15 -5.30
N SER A 293 -37.69 7.91 -4.28
CA SER A 293 -38.64 8.92 -3.79
C SER A 293 -37.99 9.82 -2.73
N GLU A 294 -38.51 11.05 -2.57
CA GLU A 294 -38.03 11.98 -1.53
C GLU A 294 -38.11 11.34 -0.13
N GLU A 295 -39.20 10.61 0.15
CA GLU A 295 -39.40 9.90 1.40
C GLU A 295 -38.32 8.85 1.68
N GLN A 296 -37.85 8.14 0.64
CA GLN A 296 -36.78 7.15 0.78
C GLN A 296 -35.44 7.81 1.13
N VAL A 297 -35.16 8.99 0.55
CA VAL A 297 -33.95 9.76 0.87
C VAL A 297 -34.01 10.24 2.31
N VAL A 298 -35.12 10.87 2.72
CA VAL A 298 -35.32 11.36 4.09
C VAL A 298 -35.24 10.22 5.11
N ALA A 299 -35.86 9.08 4.84
CA ALA A 299 -35.78 7.91 5.71
C ALA A 299 -34.35 7.38 5.86
N THR A 300 -33.58 7.37 4.76
CA THR A 300 -32.18 6.91 4.78
C THR A 300 -31.28 7.89 5.53
N LEU A 301 -31.48 9.21 5.37
CA LEU A 301 -30.75 10.22 6.14
C LEU A 301 -31.08 10.13 7.64
N GLY A 302 -32.34 9.90 8.00
CA GLY A 302 -32.75 9.69 9.39
C GLY A 302 -32.10 8.46 10.03
N ILE A 303 -31.95 7.36 9.27
CA ILE A 303 -31.21 6.17 9.74
C ILE A 303 -29.74 6.53 9.99
N ILE A 304 -29.09 7.21 9.05
CA ILE A 304 -27.67 7.60 9.18
C ILE A 304 -27.46 8.52 10.38
N GLN A 305 -28.33 9.52 10.56
CA GLN A 305 -28.33 10.38 11.73
C GLN A 305 -28.48 9.55 13.02
N GLY A 306 -29.44 8.62 13.05
CA GLY A 306 -29.65 7.71 14.18
C GLY A 306 -28.42 6.87 14.50
N THR A 307 -27.76 6.33 13.48
CA THR A 307 -26.52 5.55 13.60
C THR A 307 -25.37 6.42 14.12
N LEU A 308 -25.19 7.64 13.59
CA LEU A 308 -24.11 8.54 14.03
C LEU A 308 -24.28 9.02 15.48
N CYS A 309 -25.52 9.21 15.94
CA CYS A 309 -25.81 9.72 17.28
C CYS A 309 -25.96 8.65 18.36
N ASN A 310 -26.34 7.41 18.04
CA ASN A 310 -26.80 6.44 19.06
C ASN A 310 -26.04 5.09 19.07
N ARG A 311 -25.11 4.86 18.14
CA ARG A 311 -24.35 3.60 18.05
C ARG A 311 -22.92 3.78 18.60
N THR A 312 -22.52 2.90 19.51
CA THR A 312 -21.17 2.89 20.11
C THR A 312 -20.19 1.93 19.41
N ASP A 313 -20.67 1.10 18.48
CA ASP A 313 -19.88 0.25 17.58
C ASP A 313 -19.40 1.01 16.32
N LEU A 314 -19.58 2.33 16.29
CA LEU A 314 -19.12 3.17 15.20
C LEU A 314 -17.59 3.27 15.23
N ILE A 315 -16.97 2.76 14.16
CA ILE A 315 -15.51 2.84 13.96
C ILE A 315 -15.17 4.24 13.43
N PRO A 316 -14.04 4.87 13.82
CA PRO A 316 -13.66 6.20 13.34
C PRO A 316 -13.57 6.35 11.81
N SER A 317 -13.36 5.24 11.08
CA SER A 317 -13.43 5.22 9.62
C SER A 317 -14.86 5.33 9.10
N ALA A 318 -15.82 4.65 9.72
CA ALA A 318 -17.24 4.71 9.36
C ALA A 318 -17.84 6.09 9.70
N GLU A 319 -17.41 6.69 10.80
CA GLU A 319 -17.79 8.04 11.22
C GLU A 319 -17.39 9.11 10.20
N ARG A 320 -16.20 9.00 9.59
CA ARG A 320 -15.78 9.89 8.50
C ARG A 320 -16.40 9.55 7.14
N LEU A 321 -16.63 8.26 6.89
CA LEU A 321 -17.17 7.78 5.62
C LEU A 321 -18.65 8.15 5.43
N LEU A 322 -19.49 8.01 6.46
CA LEU A 322 -20.93 8.24 6.37
C LEU A 322 -21.28 9.66 5.90
N PRO A 323 -20.73 10.75 6.48
CA PRO A 323 -21.02 12.10 6.01
C PRO A 323 -20.45 12.39 4.62
N SER A 324 -19.35 11.74 4.22
CA SER A 324 -18.82 11.83 2.86
C SER A 324 -19.76 11.18 1.84
N LEU A 325 -20.34 10.03 2.16
CA LEU A 325 -21.35 9.38 1.31
C LEU A 325 -22.63 10.21 1.23
N VAL A 326 -23.00 10.88 2.32
CA VAL A 326 -24.13 11.83 2.34
C VAL A 326 -23.88 13.02 1.41
N LEU A 327 -22.64 13.53 1.34
CA LEU A 327 -22.24 14.55 0.36
C LEU A 327 -22.33 14.03 -1.08
N ASP A 328 -21.83 12.82 -1.35
CA ASP A 328 -21.94 12.23 -2.68
C ASP A 328 -23.43 12.07 -3.09
N VAL A 329 -24.32 11.65 -2.18
CA VAL A 329 -25.77 11.59 -2.45
C VAL A 329 -26.33 12.97 -2.75
N ALA A 330 -25.99 14.00 -1.96
CA ALA A 330 -26.45 15.36 -2.21
C ALA A 330 -26.05 15.85 -3.61
N LEU A 331 -24.81 15.59 -4.03
CA LEU A 331 -24.32 15.95 -5.36
C LEU A 331 -24.98 15.15 -6.49
N LEU A 332 -25.26 13.86 -6.26
CA LEU A 332 -26.02 13.03 -7.20
C LEU A 332 -27.45 13.54 -7.37
N LEU A 333 -28.09 14.00 -6.29
CA LEU A 333 -29.42 14.61 -6.36
C LEU A 333 -29.38 15.94 -7.13
N VAL A 334 -28.39 16.80 -6.88
CA VAL A 334 -28.20 18.03 -7.68
C VAL A 334 -28.03 17.70 -9.17
N ALA A 335 -27.22 16.68 -9.50
CA ALA A 335 -26.94 16.31 -10.87
C ALA A 335 -28.13 15.64 -11.57
N HIS A 336 -28.83 14.71 -10.93
CA HIS A 336 -29.81 13.84 -11.59
C HIS A 336 -31.28 14.14 -11.23
N HIS A 337 -31.54 14.72 -10.06
CA HIS A 337 -32.88 15.02 -9.55
C HIS A 337 -32.96 16.44 -8.92
N PRO A 338 -32.65 17.51 -9.68
CA PRO A 338 -32.56 18.87 -9.14
C PRO A 338 -33.87 19.36 -8.54
N ASP A 339 -35.02 18.86 -9.01
CA ASP A 339 -36.34 19.22 -8.47
C ASP A 339 -36.53 18.76 -7.02
N MET A 340 -36.06 17.55 -6.69
CA MET A 340 -36.14 17.01 -5.34
C MET A 340 -35.18 17.73 -4.39
N MET A 341 -33.98 18.08 -4.86
CA MET A 341 -32.98 18.74 -4.04
C MET A 341 -33.31 20.21 -3.72
N MET A 342 -34.21 20.83 -4.49
CA MET A 342 -34.68 22.19 -4.22
C MET A 342 -35.63 22.29 -3.03
N THR A 343 -36.24 21.19 -2.59
CA THR A 343 -37.13 21.16 -1.43
C THR A 343 -36.39 21.51 -0.15
N MET A 344 -36.89 22.50 0.61
CA MET A 344 -36.26 22.93 1.88
C MET A 344 -36.18 21.80 2.91
N ARG A 345 -37.23 20.99 3.02
CA ARG A 345 -37.27 19.83 3.93
C ARG A 345 -36.06 18.92 3.74
N LEU A 346 -35.67 18.65 2.50
CA LEU A 346 -34.57 17.74 2.21
C LEU A 346 -33.22 18.38 2.56
N LYS A 347 -33.04 19.67 2.24
CA LYS A 347 -31.83 20.42 2.60
C LYS A 347 -31.61 20.46 4.11
N GLU A 348 -32.67 20.66 4.89
CA GLU A 348 -32.61 20.64 6.35
C GLU A 348 -32.17 19.28 6.91
N GLN A 349 -32.62 18.18 6.30
CA GLN A 349 -32.19 16.83 6.69
C GLN A 349 -30.72 16.55 6.35
N PHE A 350 -30.22 17.10 5.25
CA PHE A 350 -28.78 17.02 4.95
C PHE A 350 -27.96 17.83 5.98
N VAL A 351 -28.41 19.04 6.30
CA VAL A 351 -27.81 19.90 7.33
C VAL A 351 -27.80 19.24 8.71
N SER A 352 -28.88 18.54 9.10
CA SER A 352 -28.94 17.87 10.40
C SER A 352 -27.87 16.78 10.55
N VAL A 353 -27.58 16.04 9.46
CA VAL A 353 -26.53 15.02 9.45
C VAL A 353 -25.14 15.66 9.56
N TRP A 354 -24.85 16.70 8.79
CA TRP A 354 -23.53 17.34 8.83
C TRP A 354 -23.24 18.09 10.14
N ARG A 355 -24.26 18.62 10.83
CA ARG A 355 -24.12 19.23 12.16
C ARG A 355 -23.62 18.25 13.23
N ILE A 356 -23.84 16.95 13.06
CA ILE A 356 -23.37 15.94 14.01
C ILE A 356 -21.86 15.68 13.84
N CYS A 357 -21.29 16.11 12.72
CA CYS A 357 -19.93 15.80 12.30
C CYS A 357 -19.09 17.08 12.18
N GLU A 358 -19.09 17.92 13.22
CA GLU A 358 -18.38 19.22 13.24
C GLU A 358 -16.87 19.08 12.94
N ASP A 359 -16.24 17.97 13.36
CA ASP A 359 -14.81 17.70 13.14
C ASP A 359 -14.51 17.07 11.76
N CYS A 360 -15.48 16.99 10.86
CA CYS A 360 -15.32 16.24 9.61
C CYS A 360 -15.11 17.17 8.41
N ASP A 361 -13.91 17.15 7.84
CA ASP A 361 -13.49 17.86 6.60
C ASP A 361 -14.28 17.46 5.33
N THR A 362 -15.39 16.75 5.47
CA THR A 362 -16.22 16.24 4.37
C THR A 362 -16.66 17.32 3.39
N LEU A 363 -17.03 18.50 3.88
CA LEU A 363 -17.44 19.63 3.04
C LEU A 363 -16.28 20.40 2.42
N ALA A 364 -15.03 20.13 2.81
CA ALA A 364 -13.83 20.79 2.26
C ALA A 364 -13.59 20.42 0.79
N HIS A 365 -14.25 19.38 0.28
CA HIS A 365 -14.12 18.89 -1.10
C HIS A 365 -15.42 18.97 -1.90
N LEU A 366 -16.36 19.83 -1.49
CA LEU A 366 -17.64 19.99 -2.19
C LEU A 366 -17.42 20.54 -3.61
N LEU A 367 -16.64 21.62 -3.76
CA LEU A 367 -16.23 22.16 -5.06
C LEU A 367 -14.84 21.63 -5.45
N CYS A 368 -14.80 20.42 -6.01
CA CYS A 368 -13.60 19.83 -6.57
C CYS A 368 -13.78 19.44 -8.05
N PRO A 369 -12.68 19.22 -8.81
CA PRO A 369 -12.78 18.91 -10.24
C PRO A 369 -13.66 17.69 -10.56
N ARG A 370 -13.62 16.66 -9.70
CA ARG A 370 -14.48 15.47 -9.80
C ARG A 370 -15.96 15.84 -9.78
N ASN A 371 -16.37 16.68 -8.84
CA ASN A 371 -17.77 17.02 -8.64
C ASN A 371 -18.27 17.96 -9.73
N VAL A 372 -17.44 18.88 -10.22
CA VAL A 372 -17.76 19.70 -11.41
C VAL A 372 -17.99 18.84 -12.64
N LEU A 373 -17.14 17.83 -12.86
CA LEU A 373 -17.31 16.89 -13.96
C LEU A 373 -18.62 16.09 -13.80
N LEU A 374 -18.95 15.61 -12.60
CA LEU A 374 -20.22 14.93 -12.31
C LEU A 374 -21.43 15.80 -12.71
N LEU A 375 -21.43 17.08 -12.31
CA LEU A 375 -22.51 18.01 -12.64
C LEU A 375 -22.63 18.27 -14.15
N SER A 376 -21.50 18.31 -14.86
CA SER A 376 -21.47 18.49 -16.32
C SER A 376 -22.05 17.29 -17.11
N GLN A 377 -22.13 16.11 -16.49
CA GLN A 377 -22.69 14.90 -17.08
C GLN A 377 -24.21 14.76 -16.87
N SER A 378 -24.86 15.77 -16.29
CA SER A 378 -26.31 15.79 -16.08
C SER A 378 -27.09 15.78 -17.41
N ARG A 379 -28.29 15.19 -17.37
CA ARG A 379 -29.27 15.24 -18.47
C ARG A 379 -30.16 16.47 -18.43
N HIS A 380 -30.17 17.19 -17.30
CA HIS A 380 -30.96 18.40 -17.12
C HIS A 380 -30.25 19.60 -17.73
N ALA A 381 -30.99 20.67 -18.00
CA ALA A 381 -30.39 21.91 -18.47
C ALA A 381 -29.31 22.37 -17.47
N ALA A 382 -28.10 22.66 -17.96
CA ALA A 382 -26.96 23.01 -17.11
C ALA A 382 -27.31 24.15 -16.14
N ALA A 383 -27.98 25.20 -16.62
CA ALA A 383 -28.44 26.30 -15.75
C ALA A 383 -29.25 25.79 -14.54
N LYS A 384 -30.17 24.84 -14.73
CA LYS A 384 -30.99 24.27 -13.64
C LYS A 384 -30.14 23.55 -12.59
N VAL A 385 -29.18 22.74 -13.03
CA VAL A 385 -28.27 21.97 -12.16
C VAL A 385 -27.37 22.90 -11.35
N TRP A 386 -26.79 23.90 -11.99
CA TRP A 386 -25.89 24.83 -11.33
C TRP A 386 -26.62 25.83 -10.42
N MET A 387 -27.85 26.24 -10.76
CA MET A 387 -28.73 26.97 -9.84
C MET A 387 -29.16 26.10 -8.65
N CYS A 388 -29.36 24.80 -8.88
CA CYS A 388 -29.65 23.84 -7.83
C CYS A 388 -28.49 23.73 -6.83
N LEU A 389 -27.25 23.62 -7.35
CA LEU A 389 -26.03 23.66 -6.54
C LEU A 389 -25.91 24.97 -5.77
N ALA A 390 -26.14 26.12 -6.42
CA ALA A 390 -26.07 27.42 -5.77
C ALA A 390 -27.06 27.52 -4.60
N GLY A 391 -28.28 27.02 -4.79
CA GLY A 391 -29.30 26.98 -3.74
C GLY A 391 -28.99 26.00 -2.59
N LEU A 392 -28.16 24.98 -2.82
CA LEU A 392 -27.62 24.13 -1.75
C LEU A 392 -26.50 24.85 -1.00
N LEU A 393 -25.51 25.39 -1.73
CA LEU A 393 -24.38 26.13 -1.16
C LEU A 393 -24.83 27.31 -0.29
N ALA A 394 -25.76 28.12 -0.78
CA ALA A 394 -26.31 29.24 -0.02
C ALA A 394 -26.98 28.77 1.28
N HIS A 395 -27.73 27.66 1.24
CA HIS A 395 -28.35 27.12 2.43
C HIS A 395 -27.32 26.58 3.44
N LEU A 396 -26.26 25.93 2.98
CA LEU A 396 -25.16 25.46 3.85
C LEU A 396 -24.43 26.61 4.54
N LEU A 397 -24.21 27.72 3.83
CA LEU A 397 -23.64 28.96 4.38
C LEU A 397 -24.58 29.57 5.42
N SER A 398 -25.87 29.73 5.11
CA SER A 398 -26.87 30.29 6.05
C SER A 398 -27.04 29.42 7.30
N CYS A 399 -26.88 28.11 7.21
CA CYS A 399 -26.96 27.21 8.36
C CYS A 399 -25.66 27.10 9.17
N GLY A 400 -24.57 27.74 8.72
CA GLY A 400 -23.26 27.74 9.38
C GLY A 400 -22.48 26.43 9.27
N VAL A 401 -22.94 25.48 8.44
CA VAL A 401 -22.27 24.18 8.26
C VAL A 401 -21.08 24.30 7.29
N LEU A 402 -21.21 25.17 6.28
CA LEU A 402 -20.10 25.54 5.40
C LEU A 402 -19.65 26.96 5.76
N GLN A 403 -18.35 27.14 5.98
CA GLN A 403 -17.78 28.45 6.26
C GLN A 403 -17.48 29.21 4.95
N PRO A 404 -17.72 30.53 4.87
CA PRO A 404 -17.40 31.35 3.69
C PRO A 404 -15.95 31.20 3.24
N ASP A 405 -15.00 31.23 4.19
CA ASP A 405 -13.57 31.10 3.92
C ASP A 405 -13.22 29.74 3.30
N SER A 406 -13.86 28.66 3.76
CA SER A 406 -13.68 27.32 3.19
C SER A 406 -14.20 27.26 1.76
N LEU A 407 -15.35 27.88 1.49
CA LEU A 407 -15.91 27.93 0.13
C LEU A 407 -15.01 28.76 -0.81
N GLU A 408 -14.48 29.88 -0.34
CA GLU A 408 -13.53 30.71 -1.10
C GLU A 408 -12.28 29.91 -1.47
N GLN A 409 -11.65 29.24 -0.49
CA GLN A 409 -10.49 28.38 -0.72
C GLN A 409 -10.77 27.29 -1.76
N GLN A 410 -11.94 26.65 -1.69
CA GLN A 410 -12.34 25.65 -2.68
C GLN A 410 -12.52 26.26 -4.08
N CYS A 411 -13.08 27.46 -4.19
CA CYS A 411 -13.21 28.17 -5.47
C CYS A 411 -11.83 28.51 -6.07
N VAL A 412 -10.91 29.01 -5.25
CA VAL A 412 -9.54 29.31 -5.67
C VAL A 412 -8.83 28.04 -6.15
N ALA A 413 -8.88 26.96 -5.37
CA ALA A 413 -8.29 25.67 -5.74
C ALA A 413 -8.91 25.10 -7.02
N LEU A 414 -10.22 25.29 -7.23
CA LEU A 414 -10.90 24.87 -8.44
C LEU A 414 -10.38 25.65 -9.66
N LEU A 415 -10.30 26.99 -9.56
CA LEU A 415 -9.89 27.89 -10.65
C LEU A 415 -8.41 27.79 -11.03
N GLN A 416 -7.56 27.19 -10.18
CA GLN A 416 -6.18 26.86 -10.54
C GLN A 416 -6.08 25.79 -11.64
N ASN A 417 -7.15 25.02 -11.88
CA ASN A 417 -7.20 24.03 -12.94
C ASN A 417 -7.65 24.64 -14.28
N THR A 418 -7.26 24.04 -15.39
CA THR A 418 -7.70 24.46 -16.73
C THR A 418 -9.12 23.99 -17.02
N TRP A 419 -10.05 24.91 -17.26
CA TRP A 419 -11.46 24.63 -17.53
C TRP A 419 -11.91 25.15 -18.90
N PRO A 420 -12.82 24.43 -19.60
CA PRO A 420 -13.52 24.97 -20.76
C PRO A 420 -14.32 26.23 -20.42
N GLN A 421 -14.40 27.18 -21.36
CA GLN A 421 -15.10 28.47 -21.14
C GLN A 421 -16.57 28.27 -20.72
N GLY A 422 -17.26 27.26 -21.25
CA GLY A 422 -18.63 26.95 -20.86
C GLY A 422 -18.77 26.57 -19.39
N ILE A 423 -17.80 25.83 -18.83
CA ILE A 423 -17.80 25.44 -17.41
C ILE A 423 -17.45 26.66 -16.54
N LEU A 424 -16.49 27.50 -16.96
CA LEU A 424 -16.16 28.74 -16.24
C LEU A 424 -17.38 29.67 -16.13
N ASN A 425 -18.14 29.82 -17.20
CA ASN A 425 -19.38 30.62 -17.19
C ASN A 425 -20.43 30.06 -16.21
N LEU A 426 -20.54 28.72 -16.10
CA LEU A 426 -21.45 28.06 -15.18
C LEU A 426 -21.00 28.18 -13.72
N ILE A 427 -19.69 28.06 -13.46
CA ILE A 427 -19.10 28.31 -12.13
C ILE A 427 -19.37 29.77 -11.72
N ALA A 428 -19.09 30.74 -12.60
CA ALA A 428 -19.35 32.15 -12.33
C ALA A 428 -20.84 32.43 -12.07
N LEU A 429 -21.73 31.80 -12.86
CA LEU A 429 -23.19 31.88 -12.64
C LEU A 429 -23.57 31.36 -11.26
N CYS A 430 -23.06 30.18 -10.88
CA CYS A 430 -23.32 29.55 -9.60
C CYS A 430 -22.86 30.43 -8.43
N ILE A 431 -21.60 30.91 -8.45
CA ILE A 431 -21.05 31.75 -7.38
C ILE A 431 -21.83 33.07 -7.25
N ARG A 432 -22.19 33.70 -8.38
CA ARG A 432 -23.02 34.92 -8.37
C ARG A 432 -24.37 34.67 -7.70
N GLU A 433 -24.98 33.54 -8.00
CA GLU A 433 -26.27 33.17 -7.41
C GLU A 433 -26.14 32.82 -5.92
N VAL A 434 -25.08 32.13 -5.50
CA VAL A 434 -24.78 31.89 -4.08
C VAL A 434 -24.70 33.21 -3.32
N MET A 435 -23.96 34.19 -3.83
CA MET A 435 -23.86 35.52 -3.21
C MET A 435 -25.21 36.22 -3.13
N ARG A 436 -26.05 36.10 -4.18
CA ARG A 436 -27.39 36.71 -4.20
C ARG A 436 -28.31 36.08 -3.16
N LEU A 437 -28.31 34.75 -3.06
CA LEU A 437 -29.15 34.00 -2.14
C LEU A 437 -28.69 34.15 -0.68
N TYR A 438 -27.39 34.17 -0.44
CA TYR A 438 -26.81 34.34 0.89
C TYR A 438 -27.02 35.76 1.45
N ARG A 439 -27.00 36.80 0.59
CA ARG A 439 -27.28 38.20 0.98
C ARG A 439 -28.77 38.57 1.03
N GLY A 440 -29.68 37.65 0.69
CA GLY A 440 -31.13 37.86 0.80
C GLY A 440 -31.59 38.02 2.27
N PRO A 441 -32.85 38.41 2.54
CA PRO A 441 -33.32 38.89 3.85
C PRO A 441 -33.49 37.79 4.93
N GLY A 442 -32.47 36.95 5.12
CA GLY A 442 -32.42 35.89 6.12
C GLY A 442 -31.01 35.35 6.37
N GLY A 443 -29.98 36.15 6.10
CA GLY A 443 -28.59 35.93 6.54
C GLY A 443 -28.28 36.78 7.77
#